data_AF-A0A7C5MPZ9-F1
#
_entry.id   AF-A0A7C5MPZ9-F1
#
_cell.length_a   1.000
_cell.length_b   1.000
_cell.length_c   1.000
_cell.angle_alpha   90.00
_cell.angle_beta   90.00
_cell.angle_gamma   90.00
#
_symmetry.space_group_name_H-M   'P 1'
#
loop_
_entity.id
_entity.type
_entity.pdbx_description
1 polymer ?
#
loop_
_entity_poly.entity_id
_entity_poly.type
_entity_poly.pdbx_seq_one_letter_code
_entity_poly.pdbx_strand_id
1 'polypeptide(L)'
;MQRMHYPGIDDLLDSLLSGMQRALGRQLIGLYLHGSLVMGGFDPEMSDIDLLAATATEITGEEFECLQQFRREFYHYSRTYPSGRGSHPGIALRTRPEWSHSGGLGGLP
;
A
#
# COMPACT_ATOMS: atom_id res chain seq x y z
N MET A 1 -8.46 13.74 16.46
CA MET A 1 -7.42 12.81 15.97
C MET A 1 -6.13 13.11 16.70
N GLN A 2 -5.68 12.21 17.57
CA GLN A 2 -4.35 12.33 18.19
C GLN A 2 -3.31 12.11 17.11
N ARG A 3 -2.37 13.04 16.97
CA ARG A 3 -1.25 12.91 16.02
C ARG A 3 -0.28 11.88 16.64
N MET A 4 -0.38 10.62 16.22
CA MET A 4 0.54 9.58 16.67
C MET A 4 1.84 9.73 15.89
N HIS A 5 2.82 10.38 16.51
CA HIS A 5 4.11 10.69 15.90
C HIS A 5 5.10 9.57 16.23
N TYR A 6 5.30 8.68 15.26
CA TYR A 6 6.30 7.63 15.34
C TYR A 6 7.55 8.10 14.59
N PRO A 7 8.68 8.36 15.28
CA PRO A 7 9.89 8.84 14.62
C PRO A 7 10.30 7.89 13.49
N GLY A 8 10.41 8.42 12.27
CA GLY A 8 10.85 7.66 11.10
C GLY A 8 9.75 6.97 10.29
N ILE A 9 8.51 6.91 10.78
CA ILE A 9 7.38 6.41 9.98
C ILE A 9 7.06 7.35 8.83
N ASP A 10 7.19 8.66 9.00
CA ASP A 10 6.94 9.62 7.92
C ASP A 10 7.91 9.41 6.75
N ASP A 11 9.21 9.24 7.02
CA ASP A 11 10.22 8.93 5.99
C ASP A 11 9.96 7.59 5.28
N LEU A 12 9.45 6.61 6.02
CA LEU A 12 9.03 5.32 5.48
C LEU A 12 7.83 5.50 4.53
N LEU A 13 6.82 6.26 4.94
CA LEU A 13 5.63 6.55 4.13
C LEU A 13 5.98 7.34 2.87
N ASP A 14 6.90 8.30 2.96
CA ASP A 14 7.40 9.06 1.81
C ASP A 14 8.16 8.17 0.81
N SER A 15 8.96 7.24 1.32
CA SER A 15 9.66 6.25 0.49
C SER A 15 8.69 5.30 -0.22
N LEU A 16 7.64 4.86 0.49
CA LEU A 16 6.56 4.04 -0.06
C LEU A 16 5.79 4.78 -1.15
N LEU A 17 5.36 6.02 -0.86
CA LEU A 17 4.65 6.86 -1.82
C LEU A 17 5.48 7.09 -3.08
N SER A 18 6.76 7.45 -2.92
CA SER A 18 7.68 7.66 -4.03
C SER A 18 7.85 6.41 -4.89
N GLY A 19 7.95 5.23 -4.26
CA GLY A 19 8.02 3.94 -4.97
C GLY A 19 6.76 3.62 -5.75
N MET A 20 5.59 3.80 -5.13
CA MET A 20 4.29 3.60 -5.78
C MET A 20 4.08 4.56 -6.95
N GLN A 21 4.48 5.82 -6.82
CA GLN A 21 4.43 6.80 -7.90
C GLN A 21 5.36 6.44 -9.07
N ARG A 22 6.54 5.89 -8.80
CA ARG A 22 7.44 5.40 -9.88
C ARG A 22 6.85 4.20 -10.59
N ALA A 23 6.25 3.26 -9.85
CA ALA A 23 5.72 2.02 -10.42
C ALA A 23 4.41 2.21 -11.20
N LEU A 24 3.53 3.10 -10.74
CA LEU A 24 2.19 3.29 -11.30
C LEU A 24 2.00 4.61 -12.06
N GLY A 25 2.92 5.57 -11.90
CA GLY A 25 2.85 6.87 -12.58
C GLY A 25 1.49 7.54 -12.45
N ARG A 26 0.89 7.88 -13.59
CA ARG A 26 -0.41 8.56 -13.68
C ARG A 26 -1.60 7.67 -13.29
N GLN A 27 -1.39 6.36 -13.18
CA GLN A 27 -2.45 5.46 -12.74
C GLN A 27 -2.72 5.59 -11.25
N LEU A 28 -1.74 5.99 -10.43
CA LEU A 28 -1.96 6.19 -9.00
C LEU A 28 -2.79 7.45 -8.76
N ILE A 29 -4.07 7.28 -8.44
CA ILE A 29 -4.97 8.37 -8.06
C ILE A 29 -4.79 8.74 -6.59
N GLY A 30 -4.53 7.75 -5.75
CA GLY A 30 -4.34 7.98 -4.32
C GLY A 30 -3.73 6.79 -3.61
N LEU A 31 -3.05 7.08 -2.51
CA LEU A 31 -2.48 6.09 -1.62
C LEU A 31 -3.02 6.34 -0.21
N TYR A 32 -3.70 5.35 0.34
CA TYR A 32 -4.41 5.46 1.60
C TYR A 32 -3.78 4.55 2.64
N LEU A 33 -3.53 5.12 3.82
CA LEU A 33 -3.06 4.37 4.98
C LEU A 33 -4.22 3.65 5.66
N HIS A 34 -4.00 2.39 6.01
CA HIS A 34 -4.98 1.54 6.68
C HIS A 34 -4.36 0.81 7.88
N GLY A 35 -5.13 -0.07 8.51
CA GLY A 35 -4.62 -0.97 9.53
C GLY A 35 -4.33 -0.31 10.88
N SER A 36 -3.45 -0.95 11.64
CA SER A 36 -3.20 -0.63 13.05
C SER A 36 -2.68 0.79 13.26
N LEU A 37 -1.95 1.36 12.28
CA LEU A 37 -1.40 2.72 12.34
C LEU A 37 -2.46 3.82 12.40
N VAL A 38 -3.59 3.63 11.72
CA VAL A 38 -4.71 4.60 11.76
C VAL A 38 -5.79 4.23 12.78
N MET A 39 -5.87 2.95 13.17
CA MET A 39 -6.84 2.46 14.14
C MET A 39 -6.38 2.59 15.60
N GLY A 40 -5.11 2.96 15.84
CA GLY A 40 -4.56 3.23 17.17
C GLY A 40 -3.98 2.02 17.90
N GLY A 41 -3.75 0.91 17.20
CA GLY A 41 -3.16 -0.33 17.73
C GLY A 41 -1.77 -0.64 17.20
N PHE A 42 -1.05 0.37 16.68
CA PHE A 42 0.24 0.16 16.03
C PHE A 42 1.35 -0.06 17.03
N ASP A 43 2.03 -1.18 16.84
CA ASP A 43 3.26 -1.55 17.53
C ASP A 43 4.44 -1.47 16.55
N PRO A 44 5.38 -0.52 16.72
CA PRO A 44 6.52 -0.36 15.82
C PRO A 44 7.43 -1.60 15.68
N GLU A 45 7.39 -2.53 16.64
CA GLU A 45 8.20 -3.75 16.63
C GLU A 45 7.48 -4.95 16.00
N MET A 46 6.16 -4.90 15.86
CA MET A 46 5.35 -6.07 15.44
C MET A 46 4.35 -5.78 14.32
N SER A 47 3.94 -4.53 14.13
CA SER A 47 2.92 -4.16 13.17
C SER A 47 3.49 -3.91 11.79
N ASP A 48 2.78 -4.39 10.78
CA ASP A 48 2.99 -4.02 9.39
C ASP A 48 2.45 -2.61 9.09
N ILE A 49 2.81 -2.09 7.91
CA ILE A 49 2.25 -0.86 7.34
C ILE A 49 1.33 -1.24 6.18
N ASP A 50 0.03 -1.05 6.39
CA ASP A 50 -1.00 -1.37 5.40
C ASP A 50 -1.30 -0.17 4.50
N LEU A 51 -1.12 -0.33 3.19
CA LEU A 51 -1.42 0.69 2.19
C LEU A 51 -2.40 0.17 1.14
N LEU A 52 -3.32 1.04 0.73
CA LEU A 52 -4.26 0.80 -0.37
C LEU A 52 -4.03 1.82 -1.47
N ALA A 53 -3.67 1.35 -2.67
CA ALA A 53 -3.55 2.18 -3.85
C ALA A 53 -4.86 2.19 -4.64
N ALA A 54 -5.41 3.37 -4.87
CA ALA A 54 -6.50 3.57 -5.83
C ALA A 54 -5.90 3.89 -7.20
N THR A 55 -6.27 3.10 -8.21
CA THR A 55 -5.80 3.28 -9.58
C THR A 55 -6.90 3.78 -10.50
N ALA A 56 -6.52 4.53 -11.55
CA ALA A 56 -7.47 5.08 -12.52
C ALA A 56 -8.16 4.01 -13.35
N THR A 57 -7.43 2.94 -13.67
CA THR A 57 -7.94 1.75 -14.35
C THR A 57 -7.36 0.51 -13.70
N GLU A 58 -7.70 -0.66 -14.25
CA GLU A 58 -6.95 -1.88 -13.98
C GLU A 58 -5.47 -1.69 -14.32
N ILE A 59 -4.59 -2.29 -13.50
CA ILE A 59 -3.14 -2.22 -13.70
C ILE A 59 -2.72 -3.19 -14.81
N THR A 60 -1.76 -2.77 -15.61
CA THR A 60 -1.17 -3.62 -16.66
C THR A 60 -0.19 -4.64 -16.06
N GLY A 61 0.17 -5.66 -16.85
CA GLY A 61 1.21 -6.61 -16.46
C GLY A 61 2.56 -5.95 -16.19
N GLU A 62 2.94 -4.95 -16.99
CA GLU A 62 4.18 -4.19 -16.82
C GLU A 62 4.18 -3.39 -15.50
N GLU A 63 3.09 -2.68 -15.21
CA GLU A 63 2.92 -1.95 -13.95
C GLU A 63 2.95 -2.89 -12.74
N PHE A 64 2.34 -4.08 -12.88
CA PHE A 64 2.42 -5.12 -11.85
C PHE A 64 3.87 -5.61 -11.65
N GLU A 65 4.63 -5.82 -12.72
CA GLU A 65 6.05 -6.18 -12.62
C GLU A 65 6.88 -5.08 -11.96
N CYS A 66 6.64 -3.81 -12.28
CA CYS A 66 7.25 -2.66 -11.62
C CYS A 66 6.94 -2.64 -10.12
N LEU A 67 5.69 -2.88 -9.72
CA LEU A 67 5.29 -2.99 -8.32
C LEU A 67 6.01 -4.14 -7.61
N GLN A 68 6.15 -5.29 -8.27
CA GLN A 68 6.85 -6.45 -7.72
C GLN A 68 8.34 -6.17 -7.55
N GLN A 69 8.96 -5.46 -8.50
CA GLN A 69 10.35 -5.00 -8.41
C GLN A 69 10.52 -4.02 -7.25
N PHE A 70 9.67 -3.01 -7.16
CA PHE A 70 9.68 -2.07 -6.04
C PHE A 70 9.53 -2.78 -4.70
N ARG A 71 8.60 -3.74 -4.58
CA ARG A 71 8.42 -4.52 -3.34
C ARG A 71 9.70 -5.26 -2.93
N ARG A 72 10.44 -5.83 -3.89
CA ARG A 72 11.73 -6.50 -3.60
C ARG A 72 12.78 -5.50 -3.12
N GLU A 73 12.92 -4.38 -3.82
CA GLU A 73 13.87 -3.32 -3.44
C GLU A 73 13.55 -2.76 -2.04
N PHE A 74 12.27 -2.51 -1.78
CA PHE A 74 11.82 -1.96 -0.51
C PHE A 74 12.00 -2.95 0.63
N TYR A 75 11.76 -4.24 0.41
CA TYR A 75 12.05 -5.29 1.40
C TYR A 75 13.53 -5.29 1.80
N HIS A 76 14.45 -5.03 0.86
CA HIS A 76 15.86 -4.87 1.17
C HIS A 76 16.15 -3.57 1.93
N TYR A 77 15.51 -2.45 1.56
CA TYR A 77 15.62 -1.18 2.27
C TYR A 77 15.16 -1.29 3.73
N SER A 78 13.98 -1.85 3.97
CA SER A 78 13.36 -1.97 5.29
C SER A 78 14.12 -2.93 6.23
N ARG A 79 14.96 -3.82 5.69
CA ARG A 79 15.84 -4.70 6.49
C ARG A 79 17.00 -3.95 7.15
N THR A 80 17.34 -2.77 6.63
CA THR A 80 18.40 -1.89 7.16
C THR A 80 17.85 -0.80 8.09
N TYR A 81 16.52 -0.74 8.27
CA TYR A 81 15.89 0.18 9.19
C TYR A 81 16.20 -0.27 10.64
N PRO A 82 16.71 0.62 11.52
CA PRO A 82 17.13 0.25 12.86
C PRO A 82 15.94 0.18 13.81
N SER A 83 14.99 -0.72 13.56
CA SER A 83 14.05 -1.20 14.57
C SER A 83 14.55 -2.58 15.02
N GLY A 84 14.77 -2.73 16.33
CA GLY A 84 15.32 -3.95 16.92
C GLY A 84 14.55 -5.21 16.47
N ARG A 85 15.30 -6.25 16.09
CA ARG A 85 14.85 -7.63 15.82
C ARG A 85 13.47 -7.80 15.13
N GLY A 86 13.52 -7.98 13.81
CA GLY A 86 12.92 -9.16 13.20
C GLY A 86 11.50 -9.08 12.64
N SER A 87 10.79 -7.95 12.74
CA SER A 87 9.54 -7.74 12.00
C SER A 87 9.78 -6.70 10.91
N HIS A 88 9.75 -7.13 9.65
CA HIS A 88 9.79 -6.23 8.51
C HIS A 88 8.36 -5.78 8.20
N PRO A 89 8.08 -4.48 7.99
CA PRO A 89 6.77 -4.08 7.51
C PRO A 89 6.54 -4.70 6.12
N GLY A 90 5.70 -5.72 6.05
CA GLY A 90 5.29 -6.33 4.80
C GLY A 90 4.35 -5.38 4.06
N ILE A 91 4.70 -4.98 2.83
CA ILE A 91 3.76 -4.26 1.96
C ILE A 91 2.78 -5.29 1.38
N ALA A 92 1.56 -5.31 1.89
CA ALA A 92 0.45 -6.06 1.28
C ALA A 92 -0.27 -5.18 0.24
N LEU A 93 0.13 -5.28 -1.03
CA LEU A 93 -0.63 -4.66 -2.14
C LEU A 93 -1.87 -5.51 -2.43
N ARG A 94 -3.05 -5.02 -2.03
CA ARG A 94 -4.34 -5.61 -2.42
C ARG A 94 -4.95 -4.78 -3.54
N THR A 95 -4.86 -5.27 -4.76
CA THR A 95 -5.70 -4.80 -5.87
C THR A 95 -7.06 -5.48 -5.75
N ARG A 96 -8.15 -4.71 -5.69
CA ARG A 96 -9.49 -5.30 -5.85
C ARG A 96 -9.76 -5.48 -7.34
N PRO A 97 -9.95 -6.71 -7.84
CA PRO A 97 -10.51 -6.89 -9.16
C PRO A 97 -12.03 -6.65 -9.08
N GLU A 98 -12.57 -6.01 -10.11
CA GLU A 98 -13.98 -5.75 -10.43
C GLU A 98 -15.00 -5.36 -9.31
N TRP A 99 -15.55 -4.14 -9.43
CA TRP A 99 -17.00 -3.98 -9.27
C TRP A 99 -17.66 -4.48 -10.56
N SER A 100 -18.25 -5.68 -10.52
CA SER A 100 -19.11 -6.14 -11.60
C SER A 100 -20.35 -5.24 -11.68
N HIS A 101 -20.46 -4.44 -12.74
CA HIS A 101 -21.77 -3.97 -13.19
C HIS A 101 -22.55 -5.17 -13.73
N SER A 102 -23.26 -5.86 -12.85
CA SER A 102 -24.37 -6.75 -13.22
C SER A 102 -25.59 -6.44 -12.34
N GLY A 103 -26.03 -5.18 -12.38
CA GLY A 103 -27.40 -4.80 -12.03
C GLY A 103 -28.29 -5.02 -13.25
N GLY A 104 -29.16 -6.02 -13.18
CA GLY A 104 -29.84 -6.61 -14.32
C GLY A 104 -30.80 -5.69 -15.08
N LEU A 105 -30.74 -5.81 -16.42
CA LEU A 105 -31.92 -5.63 -17.27
C LEU A 105 -32.74 -6.94 -17.21
N GLY A 106 -33.40 -7.15 -16.07
CA GLY A 106 -34.53 -8.06 -15.98
C GLY A 106 -35.77 -7.31 -16.44
N GLY A 107 -36.08 -7.43 -17.74
CA GLY A 107 -37.41 -7.12 -18.22
C GLY A 107 -38.43 -7.96 -17.45
N LEU A 108 -39.50 -7.30 -16.99
CA LEU A 108 -40.72 -7.98 -16.58
C LEU A 108 -41.85 -7.51 -17.51
N PRO A 109 -42.76 -8.42 -17.89
CA PRO A 109 -43.91 -8.14 -18.74
C PRO A 109 -44.94 -7.21 -18.06
#